data_AF-A0AAV2B827-F1
#
_entry.id   AF-A0AAV2B827-F1
#
_cell.length_a   1.000
_cell.length_b   1.000
_cell.length_c   1.000
_cell.angle_alpha   90.00
_cell.angle_beta   90.00
_cell.angle_gamma   90.00
#
_symmetry.space_group_name_H-M   'P 1'
#
loop_
_entity.id
_entity.type
_entity.pdbx_description
1 polymer ?
#
loop_
_entity_poly.entity_id
_entity_poly.type
_entity_poly.pdbx_seq_one_letter_code
_entity_poly.pdbx_strand_id
1 'polypeptide(L)'
;MSKTKKRERVMKDRPLNKASHSLNPDREKRPNGRTKSTINRLLMYKNYKPKRDRTGKIVKPAPFQSRLSSGSVARVAPNQKWFGNTKVIGQSALQKFQEELGKALKDPYQVVMRQTKLPITLLNESAKHKRYHVLDTENFASTFGPKARRKRPVLKTCDLEEFASAAQESAEKYDSSKDTSLITDEDKERKESREMIMLKGQSKRLWNELYKVIDSSDVVIQVLDARDPMGTRSKHIENFMRKEKPHKQLIFVLNKCDLVPTWVTQRWVTILSAECPTMAFHASITNPFGKGALINILRQFGKLHEDKKQISVGFIGYPNVGKSSIINTLRSKKVCKVAPIAGETKVWQYITLMRRIYLIDCPGVVYPSGDTDTEIVLKGVVRFHFSFLMLP
;
A
#
# COMPACT_ATOMS: atom_id res chain seq x y z
N MET A 1 65.20 -10.14 -3.10
CA MET A 1 64.73 -9.47 -1.87
C MET A 1 63.39 -10.06 -1.43
N SER A 2 63.37 -10.66 -0.25
CA SER A 2 62.26 -11.41 0.32
C SER A 2 61.01 -10.55 0.54
N LYS A 3 59.91 -10.89 -0.14
CA LYS A 3 58.57 -10.32 0.12
C LYS A 3 58.06 -10.85 1.47
N THR A 4 58.24 -10.09 2.53
CA THR A 4 57.57 -10.32 3.82
C THR A 4 56.06 -10.09 3.66
N LYS A 5 55.32 -11.19 3.41
CA LYS A 5 53.87 -11.24 3.60
C LYS A 5 53.57 -10.92 5.06
N LYS A 6 53.22 -9.68 5.36
CA LYS A 6 52.60 -9.29 6.63
C LYS A 6 51.26 -10.04 6.70
N ARG A 7 51.25 -11.18 7.39
CA ARG A 7 50.01 -11.88 7.77
C ARG A 7 49.16 -10.86 8.53
N GLU A 8 48.04 -10.44 7.94
CA GLU A 8 46.99 -9.76 8.70
C GLU A 8 46.66 -10.63 9.90
N ARG A 9 46.95 -10.13 11.10
CA ARG A 9 46.48 -10.75 12.33
C ARG A 9 44.96 -10.67 12.29
N VAL A 10 44.30 -11.75 11.85
CA VAL A 10 42.91 -12.02 12.20
C VAL A 10 42.84 -11.83 13.71
N MET A 11 42.12 -10.81 14.17
CA MET A 11 41.97 -10.51 15.59
C MET A 11 41.55 -11.79 16.29
N LYS A 12 42.48 -12.38 17.05
CA LYS A 12 42.25 -13.53 17.91
C LYS A 12 41.06 -13.24 18.83
N ASP A 13 40.30 -14.31 19.05
CA ASP A 13 39.10 -14.44 19.85
C ASP A 13 38.95 -13.38 20.93
N ARG A 14 37.78 -12.72 20.95
CA ARG A 14 37.34 -12.00 22.14
C ARG A 14 37.41 -12.99 23.31
N PRO A 15 38.03 -12.63 24.45
CA PRO A 15 38.04 -13.51 25.61
C PRO A 15 36.59 -13.86 25.98
N LEU A 16 36.30 -15.17 26.06
CA LEU A 16 34.99 -15.66 26.45
C LEU A 16 34.64 -15.09 27.82
N ASN A 17 33.57 -14.31 27.87
CA ASN A 17 33.12 -13.73 29.12
C ASN A 17 32.52 -14.85 29.98
N LYS A 18 33.18 -15.23 31.08
CA LYS A 18 32.73 -16.30 31.99
C LYS A 18 31.58 -15.88 32.93
N ALA A 19 31.11 -14.62 32.85
CA ALA A 19 30.06 -14.13 33.74
C ALA A 19 28.72 -14.89 33.56
N SER A 20 28.07 -15.28 34.65
CA SER A 20 26.85 -16.11 34.61
C SER A 20 25.54 -15.33 34.40
N HIS A 21 25.60 -14.00 34.21
CA HIS A 21 24.42 -13.14 34.14
C HIS A 21 23.51 -13.44 32.94
N SER A 22 22.21 -13.10 33.07
CA SER A 22 21.15 -13.54 32.13
C SER A 22 21.24 -13.01 30.70
N LEU A 23 22.04 -11.96 30.49
CA LEU A 23 22.28 -11.32 29.19
C LEU A 23 23.67 -11.65 28.61
N ASN A 24 24.43 -12.56 29.22
CA ASN A 24 25.69 -13.02 28.65
C ASN A 24 25.42 -14.07 27.55
N PRO A 25 25.79 -13.81 26.28
CA PRO A 25 25.67 -14.81 25.22
C PRO A 25 26.68 -15.96 25.34
N ASP A 26 27.75 -15.78 26.12
CA ASP A 26 28.82 -16.77 26.28
C ASP A 26 28.67 -17.63 27.55
N ARG A 27 27.57 -17.48 28.30
CA ARG A 27 27.27 -18.36 29.45
C ARG A 27 26.80 -19.75 29.02
N GLU A 28 27.03 -20.73 29.88
CA GLU A 28 26.48 -22.08 29.71
C GLU A 28 24.94 -22.09 29.72
N LYS A 29 24.36 -22.97 28.89
CA LYS A 29 22.91 -23.04 28.69
C LYS A 29 22.25 -23.67 29.92
N ARG A 30 21.51 -22.86 30.68
CA ARG A 30 20.62 -23.35 31.75
C ARG A 30 19.36 -24.01 31.16
N PRO A 31 18.73 -25.00 31.83
CA PRO A 31 17.56 -25.73 31.33
C PRO A 31 16.39 -24.81 30.92
N ASN A 32 16.07 -23.81 31.74
CA ASN A 32 15.03 -22.80 31.48
C ASN A 32 15.62 -21.46 30.96
N GLY A 33 16.86 -21.50 30.47
CA GLY A 33 17.61 -20.33 30.02
C GLY A 33 17.35 -19.96 28.57
N ARG A 34 17.36 -18.66 28.27
CA ARG A 34 17.38 -18.15 26.89
C ARG A 34 18.61 -18.67 26.14
N THR A 35 18.44 -19.03 24.87
CA THR A 35 19.55 -19.47 24.00
C THR A 35 20.47 -18.31 23.63
N LYS A 36 21.73 -18.60 23.25
CA LYS A 36 22.72 -17.60 22.79
C LYS A 36 22.17 -16.67 21.70
N SER A 37 21.48 -17.22 20.70
CA SER A 37 20.83 -16.43 19.63
C SER A 37 19.76 -15.48 20.18
N THR A 38 18.96 -15.94 21.14
CA THR A 38 17.91 -15.13 21.75
C THR A 38 18.50 -14.01 22.60
N ILE A 39 19.60 -14.29 23.31
CA ILE A 39 20.35 -13.30 24.08
C ILE A 39 20.94 -12.24 23.15
N ASN A 40 21.61 -12.64 22.06
CA ASN A 40 22.15 -11.70 21.07
C ASN A 40 21.07 -10.80 20.46
N ARG A 41 19.90 -11.36 20.14
CA ARG A 41 18.74 -10.57 19.66
C ARG A 41 18.26 -9.58 20.72
N LEU A 42 18.16 -9.98 21.99
CA LEU A 42 17.71 -9.08 23.05
C LEU A 42 18.73 -7.98 23.36
N LEU A 43 20.02 -8.30 23.28
CA LEU A 43 21.09 -7.32 23.40
C LEU A 43 21.02 -6.25 22.32
N MET A 44 20.47 -6.56 21.14
CA MET A 44 20.20 -5.55 20.11
C MET A 44 19.33 -4.40 20.63
N TYR A 45 18.36 -4.63 21.50
CA TYR A 45 17.54 -3.53 22.04
C TYR A 45 18.25 -2.67 23.10
N LYS A 46 19.35 -3.18 23.69
CA LYS A 46 20.06 -2.51 24.79
C LYS A 46 21.42 -1.93 24.39
N ASN A 47 22.12 -2.54 23.43
CA ASN A 47 23.54 -2.28 23.14
C ASN A 47 23.76 -1.38 21.90
N TYR A 48 22.93 -0.36 21.67
CA TYR A 48 23.12 0.62 20.58
C TYR A 48 23.98 1.83 20.96
N LYS A 49 24.66 1.81 22.12
CA LYS A 49 25.50 2.91 22.59
C LYS A 49 26.98 2.63 22.30
N PRO A 50 27.78 3.67 22.00
CA PRO A 50 29.23 3.53 21.91
C PRO A 50 29.80 3.19 23.29
N LYS A 51 30.85 2.36 23.32
CA LYS A 51 31.60 2.09 24.55
C LYS A 51 32.73 3.11 24.67
N ARG A 52 32.83 3.75 25.81
CA ARG A 52 33.83 4.77 26.12
C ARG A 52 34.76 4.31 27.24
N ASP A 53 35.97 4.84 27.25
CA ASP A 53 36.87 4.72 28.39
C ASP A 53 36.50 5.73 29.50
N ARG A 54 37.27 5.70 30.60
CA ARG A 54 37.08 6.63 31.73
C ARG A 54 37.30 8.10 31.34
N THR A 55 38.11 8.37 30.32
CA THR A 55 38.39 9.72 29.81
C THR A 55 37.32 10.21 28.83
N GLY A 56 36.35 9.36 28.49
CA GLY A 56 35.27 9.66 27.55
C GLY A 56 35.60 9.39 26.08
N LYS A 57 36.78 8.86 25.75
CA LYS A 57 37.14 8.48 24.37
C LYS A 57 36.41 7.21 23.97
N ILE A 58 35.94 7.17 22.73
CA ILE A 58 35.18 6.03 22.19
C ILE A 58 36.15 4.88 21.89
N VAL A 59 36.09 3.82 22.71
CA VAL A 59 36.85 2.57 22.52
C VAL A 59 36.18 1.68 21.48
N LYS A 60 34.85 1.66 21.47
CA LYS A 60 34.07 0.94 20.46
C LYS A 60 32.93 1.81 19.96
N PRO A 61 32.84 2.10 18.65
CA PRO A 61 31.72 2.86 18.11
C PRO A 61 30.42 2.08 18.28
N ALA A 62 29.30 2.80 18.24
CA ALA A 62 27.99 2.16 18.20
C ALA A 62 27.87 1.28 16.94
N PRO A 63 27.02 0.23 16.96
CA PRO A 63 26.73 -0.55 15.77
C PRO A 63 26.36 0.34 14.58
N PHE A 64 26.88 0.03 13.38
CA PHE A 64 26.67 0.80 12.14
C PHE A 64 27.21 2.23 12.14
N GLN A 65 28.05 2.62 13.12
CA GLN A 65 28.70 3.94 13.19
C GLN A 65 30.23 3.83 13.18
N SER A 66 30.78 2.73 12.67
CA SER A 66 32.23 2.59 12.49
C SER A 66 32.70 3.52 11.38
N ARG A 67 33.78 4.26 11.64
CA ARG A 67 34.49 5.03 10.62
C ARG A 67 35.63 4.17 10.08
N LEU A 68 35.83 4.23 8.76
CA LEU A 68 37.01 3.65 8.14
C LEU A 68 38.22 4.54 8.43
N SER A 69 39.41 3.93 8.45
CA SER A 69 40.66 4.68 8.54
C SER A 69 40.87 5.54 7.30
N SER A 70 41.48 6.71 7.47
CA SER A 70 41.89 7.55 6.34
C SER A 70 42.75 6.73 5.37
N GLY A 71 42.46 6.82 4.07
CA GLY A 71 43.11 6.01 3.03
C GLY A 71 42.48 4.64 2.75
N SER A 72 41.32 4.29 3.35
CA SER A 72 40.56 3.11 2.93
C SER A 72 40.08 3.27 1.48
N VAL A 73 40.56 2.42 0.58
CA VAL A 73 40.19 2.48 -0.84
C VAL A 73 39.14 1.42 -1.16
N ALA A 74 38.00 1.84 -1.72
CA ALA A 74 37.02 0.92 -2.31
C ALA A 74 37.41 0.66 -3.78
N ARG A 75 38.00 -0.50 -4.07
CA ARG A 75 38.34 -0.91 -5.45
C ARG A 75 37.40 -2.01 -5.91
N VAL A 76 36.95 -1.94 -7.15
CA VAL A 76 36.20 -3.03 -7.79
C VAL A 76 37.16 -3.74 -8.75
N ALA A 77 37.40 -5.04 -8.50
CA ALA A 77 38.39 -5.79 -9.26
C ALA A 77 37.89 -6.06 -10.70
N PRO A 78 38.70 -5.83 -11.74
CA PRO A 78 38.29 -6.12 -13.11
C PRO A 78 37.98 -7.62 -13.26
N ASN A 79 36.85 -7.95 -13.88
CA ASN A 79 36.42 -9.33 -14.08
C ASN A 79 35.57 -9.44 -15.35
N GLN A 80 35.95 -10.33 -16.27
CA GLN A 80 35.26 -10.54 -17.55
C GLN A 80 33.79 -10.96 -17.37
N LYS A 81 33.46 -11.60 -16.25
CA LYS A 81 32.08 -12.04 -15.93
C LYS A 81 31.07 -10.90 -15.85
N TRP A 82 31.54 -9.65 -15.70
CA TRP A 82 30.65 -8.49 -15.62
C TRP A 82 30.02 -8.13 -16.96
N PHE A 83 30.70 -8.48 -18.05
CA PHE A 83 30.29 -8.14 -19.41
C PHE A 83 29.52 -9.28 -20.08
N GLY A 84 29.39 -10.44 -19.42
CA GLY A 84 28.57 -11.55 -19.91
C GLY A 84 27.09 -11.36 -19.61
N ASN A 85 26.23 -11.93 -20.47
CA ASN A 85 24.79 -11.95 -20.23
C ASN A 85 24.46 -12.69 -18.93
N THR A 86 23.84 -12.00 -17.97
CA THR A 86 23.55 -12.56 -16.64
C THR A 86 22.20 -13.31 -16.57
N LYS A 87 21.23 -12.92 -17.40
CA LYS A 87 19.91 -13.56 -17.51
C LYS A 87 19.51 -13.61 -18.98
N VAL A 88 19.29 -14.82 -19.50
CA VAL A 88 18.82 -15.07 -20.87
C VAL A 88 17.56 -15.94 -20.79
N ILE A 89 16.58 -15.66 -21.63
CA ILE A 89 15.34 -16.44 -21.74
C ILE A 89 15.10 -16.79 -23.22
N GLY A 90 14.70 -18.04 -23.48
CA GLY A 90 14.31 -18.46 -24.83
C GLY A 90 12.91 -17.97 -25.19
N GLN A 91 12.67 -17.72 -26.48
CA GLN A 91 11.40 -17.16 -26.96
C GLN A 91 10.17 -18.03 -26.62
N SER A 92 10.28 -19.35 -26.80
CA SER A 92 9.19 -20.29 -26.49
C SER A 92 8.85 -20.32 -25.00
N ALA A 93 9.87 -20.29 -24.13
CA ALA A 93 9.70 -20.22 -22.69
C ALA A 93 9.06 -18.89 -22.25
N LEU A 94 9.42 -17.79 -22.90
CA LEU A 94 8.85 -16.47 -22.66
C LEU A 94 7.36 -16.43 -23.01
N GLN A 95 6.98 -16.97 -24.18
CA GLN A 95 5.58 -17.00 -24.61
C GLN A 95 4.72 -17.87 -23.69
N LYS A 96 5.21 -19.06 -23.31
CA LYS A 96 4.53 -19.94 -22.34
C LYS A 96 4.38 -19.25 -20.98
N PHE A 97 5.43 -18.57 -20.51
CA PHE A 97 5.41 -17.82 -19.26
C PHE A 97 4.38 -16.68 -19.28
N GLN A 98 4.32 -15.91 -20.37
CA GLN A 98 3.33 -14.84 -20.53
C GLN A 98 1.89 -15.38 -20.50
N GLU A 99 1.63 -16.51 -21.16
CA GLU A 99 0.31 -17.12 -21.21
C GLU A 99 -0.13 -17.65 -19.83
N GLU A 100 0.72 -18.42 -19.15
CA GLU A 100 0.43 -19.00 -17.84
C GLU A 100 0.28 -17.91 -16.77
N LEU A 101 1.18 -16.93 -16.76
CA LEU A 101 1.12 -15.83 -15.80
C LEU A 101 -0.07 -14.90 -16.08
N GLY A 102 -0.41 -14.69 -17.35
CA GLY A 102 -1.61 -13.96 -17.75
C GLY A 102 -2.91 -14.64 -17.30
N LYS A 103 -2.97 -15.97 -17.33
CA LYS A 103 -4.10 -16.75 -16.77
C LYS A 103 -4.16 -16.61 -15.25
N ALA A 104 -3.03 -16.76 -14.56
CA ALA A 104 -2.97 -16.66 -13.10
C ALA A 104 -3.30 -15.25 -12.57
N LEU A 105 -2.91 -14.19 -13.28
CA LEU A 105 -3.20 -12.80 -12.89
C LEU A 105 -4.67 -12.39 -13.10
N LYS A 106 -5.39 -13.07 -14.00
CA LYS A 106 -6.81 -12.83 -14.24
C LYS A 106 -7.70 -13.45 -13.16
N ASP A 107 -7.26 -14.53 -12.53
CA ASP A 107 -8.00 -15.21 -11.46
C ASP A 107 -7.75 -14.51 -10.11
N PRO A 108 -8.79 -13.91 -9.47
CA PRO A 108 -8.64 -13.19 -8.21
C PRO A 108 -8.32 -14.11 -7.01
N TYR A 109 -8.51 -15.42 -7.13
CA TYR A 109 -8.22 -16.40 -6.08
C TYR A 109 -6.82 -16.99 -6.17
N GLN A 110 -6.15 -16.85 -7.32
CA GLN A 110 -4.79 -17.33 -7.49
C GLN A 110 -3.77 -16.30 -7.03
N VAL A 111 -2.79 -16.78 -6.27
CA VAL A 111 -1.75 -15.94 -5.67
C VAL A 111 -0.40 -16.29 -6.25
N VAL A 112 0.18 -15.35 -7.01
CA VAL A 112 1.54 -15.48 -7.54
C VAL A 112 2.56 -15.15 -6.45
N MET A 113 3.29 -16.17 -6.02
CA MET A 113 4.34 -16.05 -5.00
C MET A 113 5.68 -15.64 -5.59
N ARG A 114 6.54 -15.01 -4.78
CA ARG A 114 7.94 -14.66 -5.14
C ARG A 114 8.09 -13.85 -6.44
N GLN A 115 7.17 -12.92 -6.67
CA GLN A 115 7.15 -12.03 -7.83
C GLN A 115 8.49 -11.33 -8.13
N THR A 116 9.27 -10.96 -7.12
CA THR A 116 10.57 -10.29 -7.30
C THR A 116 11.63 -11.13 -8.01
N LYS A 117 11.47 -12.46 -8.04
CA LYS A 117 12.37 -13.37 -8.77
C LYS A 117 11.94 -13.59 -10.22
N LEU A 118 10.69 -13.25 -10.55
CA LEU A 118 10.10 -13.47 -11.87
C LEU A 118 10.30 -12.25 -12.77
N PRO A 119 10.53 -12.43 -14.09
CA PRO A 119 10.71 -11.32 -15.03
C PRO A 119 9.36 -10.70 -15.44
N ILE A 120 8.66 -10.07 -14.48
CA ILE A 120 7.30 -9.55 -14.65
C ILE A 120 7.24 -8.39 -15.66
N THR A 121 8.33 -7.65 -15.84
CA THR A 121 8.41 -6.56 -16.82
C THR A 121 8.15 -7.03 -18.26
N LEU A 122 8.39 -8.32 -18.55
CA LEU A 122 8.15 -8.91 -19.88
C LEU A 122 6.66 -9.08 -20.21
N LEU A 123 5.74 -8.83 -19.28
CA LEU A 123 4.29 -8.83 -19.54
C LEU A 123 3.77 -7.50 -20.10
N ASN A 124 4.48 -6.40 -19.85
CA ASN A 124 4.02 -5.05 -20.16
C ASN A 124 4.52 -4.60 -21.55
N GLU A 125 4.15 -5.32 -22.61
CA GLU A 125 4.32 -4.74 -23.94
C GLU A 125 3.34 -3.56 -24.09
N SER A 126 3.89 -2.36 -24.22
CA SER A 126 3.11 -1.17 -24.53
C SER A 126 2.43 -1.33 -25.89
N ALA A 127 1.18 -0.89 -26.00
CA ALA A 127 0.36 -1.00 -27.21
C ALA A 127 1.16 -0.66 -28.49
N LYS A 128 1.11 -1.55 -29.49
CA LYS A 128 1.81 -1.43 -30.78
C LYS A 128 1.51 -0.14 -31.57
N HIS A 129 0.46 0.60 -31.20
CA HIS A 129 0.04 1.81 -31.87
C HIS A 129 0.03 3.00 -30.91
N LYS A 130 1.20 3.57 -30.67
CA LYS A 130 1.31 4.91 -30.08
C LYS A 130 0.81 5.90 -31.13
N ARG A 131 -0.20 6.73 -30.81
CA ARG A 131 -0.65 7.82 -31.70
C ARG A 131 0.58 8.64 -32.14
N TYR A 132 0.67 8.96 -33.42
CA TYR A 132 1.73 9.81 -33.96
C TYR A 132 1.82 11.11 -33.16
N HIS A 133 3.03 11.46 -32.74
CA HIS A 133 3.26 12.68 -31.97
C HIS A 133 3.29 13.86 -32.95
N VAL A 134 2.17 14.56 -33.08
CA VAL A 134 1.96 15.65 -34.06
C VAL A 134 3.02 16.75 -33.95
N LEU A 135 3.60 16.96 -32.77
CA LEU A 135 4.67 17.94 -32.56
C LEU A 135 5.98 17.57 -33.28
N ASP A 136 6.18 16.31 -33.63
CA ASP A 136 7.38 15.89 -34.39
C ASP A 136 7.31 16.41 -35.84
N THR A 137 6.10 16.63 -36.36
CA THR A 137 5.85 17.16 -37.71
C THR A 137 5.50 18.65 -37.70
N GLU A 138 4.75 19.11 -36.70
CA GLU A 138 4.21 20.46 -36.61
C GLU A 138 4.50 21.09 -35.24
N ASN A 139 5.60 21.85 -35.17
CA ASN A 139 5.96 22.60 -33.96
C ASN A 139 5.07 23.84 -33.77
N PHE A 140 4.80 24.22 -32.52
CA PHE A 140 3.93 25.36 -32.16
C PHE A 140 4.28 26.66 -32.89
N ALA A 141 5.57 27.00 -33.00
CA ALA A 141 6.04 28.20 -33.68
C ALA A 141 5.75 28.20 -35.19
N SER A 142 5.67 27.01 -35.81
CA SER A 142 5.34 26.84 -37.22
C SER A 142 3.84 26.72 -37.49
N THR A 143 3.04 26.36 -36.48
CA THR A 143 1.57 26.28 -36.61
C THR A 143 0.87 27.59 -36.27
N PHE A 144 1.36 28.35 -35.28
CA PHE A 144 0.72 29.58 -34.80
C PHE A 144 1.74 30.67 -34.45
N GLY A 145 1.36 31.94 -34.63
CA GLY A 145 2.20 33.11 -34.32
C GLY A 145 2.99 33.68 -35.52
N PRO A 146 3.96 34.58 -35.27
CA PRO A 146 4.61 35.35 -36.34
C PRO A 146 5.42 34.50 -37.33
N LYS A 147 5.91 33.33 -36.89
CA LYS A 147 6.67 32.38 -37.71
C LYS A 147 5.79 31.25 -38.28
N ALA A 148 4.47 31.39 -38.22
CA ALA A 148 3.53 30.38 -38.69
C ALA A 148 3.69 30.13 -40.20
N ARG A 149 3.97 28.87 -40.54
CA ARG A 149 4.08 28.36 -41.92
C ARG A 149 2.82 27.64 -42.37
N ARG A 150 1.96 27.22 -41.43
CA ARG A 150 0.70 26.53 -41.74
C ARG A 150 -0.30 27.50 -42.38
N LYS A 151 -0.67 27.23 -43.64
CA LYS A 151 -1.62 28.04 -44.41
C LYS A 151 -3.00 27.41 -44.57
N ARG A 152 -3.10 26.08 -44.44
CA ARG A 152 -4.36 25.33 -44.58
C ARG A 152 -4.59 24.41 -43.38
N PRO A 153 -5.84 24.23 -42.93
CA PRO A 153 -6.17 23.24 -41.93
C PRO A 153 -6.13 21.84 -42.53
N VAL A 154 -5.71 20.85 -41.73
CA VAL A 154 -5.95 19.45 -42.03
C VAL A 154 -7.36 19.13 -41.54
N LEU A 155 -8.30 19.03 -42.49
CA LEU A 155 -9.68 18.63 -42.21
C LEU A 155 -9.78 17.11 -42.23
N LYS A 156 -10.71 16.56 -41.43
CA LYS A 156 -11.00 15.13 -41.41
C LYS A 156 -12.06 14.70 -42.44
N THR A 157 -12.78 15.67 -43.01
CA THR A 157 -13.84 15.49 -44.00
C THR A 157 -13.31 15.84 -45.39
N CYS A 158 -13.84 15.18 -46.41
CA CYS A 158 -13.47 15.44 -47.80
C CYS A 158 -14.38 16.49 -48.44
N ASP A 159 -15.68 16.47 -48.10
CA ASP A 159 -16.70 17.27 -48.76
C ASP A 159 -17.40 18.27 -47.82
N LEU A 160 -18.05 19.27 -48.43
CA LEU A 160 -18.79 20.30 -47.70
C LEU A 160 -20.01 19.71 -46.99
N GLU A 161 -20.68 18.75 -47.63
CA GLU A 161 -21.86 18.07 -47.07
C GLU A 161 -21.50 17.28 -45.80
N GLU A 162 -20.40 16.53 -45.84
CA GLU A 162 -19.88 15.82 -44.66
C GLU A 162 -19.50 16.79 -43.53
N PHE A 163 -18.88 17.91 -43.87
CA PHE A 163 -18.52 18.93 -42.90
C PHE A 163 -19.76 19.57 -42.24
N ALA A 164 -20.80 19.85 -43.03
CA ALA A 164 -22.07 20.37 -42.53
C ALA A 164 -22.77 19.37 -41.60
N SER A 165 -22.80 18.09 -41.99
CA SER A 165 -23.37 17.02 -41.17
C SER A 165 -22.62 16.85 -39.84
N ALA A 166 -21.28 16.87 -39.87
CA ALA A 166 -20.46 16.78 -38.65
C ALA A 166 -20.63 18.01 -37.73
N ALA A 167 -20.80 19.21 -38.31
CA ALA A 167 -21.08 20.42 -37.54
C ALA A 167 -22.44 20.34 -36.85
N GLN A 168 -23.48 19.85 -37.56
CA GLN A 168 -24.80 19.64 -36.99
C GLN A 168 -24.78 18.59 -35.87
N GLU A 169 -24.11 17.46 -36.07
CA GLU A 169 -23.95 16.44 -35.04
C GLU A 169 -23.19 16.98 -33.81
N SER A 170 -22.18 17.84 -34.01
CA SER A 170 -21.47 18.48 -32.91
C SER A 170 -22.35 19.49 -32.15
N ALA A 171 -23.25 20.19 -32.84
CA ALA A 171 -24.21 21.11 -32.22
C ALA A 171 -25.28 20.35 -31.42
N GLU A 172 -25.77 19.23 -31.95
CA GLU A 172 -26.72 18.34 -31.24
C GLU A 172 -26.09 17.68 -30.02
N LYS A 173 -24.80 17.34 -30.09
CA LYS A 173 -24.03 16.79 -28.95
C LYS A 173 -23.59 17.84 -27.93
N TYR A 174 -23.69 19.13 -28.27
CA TYR A 174 -23.28 20.20 -27.36
C TYR A 174 -24.25 20.30 -26.19
N ASP A 175 -23.69 20.37 -24.98
CA ASP A 175 -24.43 20.41 -23.73
C ASP A 175 -23.94 21.63 -22.93
N SER A 176 -24.80 22.64 -22.82
CA SER A 176 -24.50 23.91 -22.15
C SER A 176 -24.10 23.71 -20.68
N SER A 177 -24.60 22.66 -20.01
CA SER A 177 -24.28 22.38 -18.61
C SER A 177 -22.82 21.95 -18.38
N LYS A 178 -22.16 21.43 -19.42
CA LYS A 178 -20.77 20.98 -19.38
C LYS A 178 -19.79 22.06 -19.82
N ASP A 179 -20.28 23.16 -20.38
CA ASP A 179 -19.47 24.25 -20.86
C ASP A 179 -19.08 25.18 -19.71
N THR A 180 -17.88 24.95 -19.16
CA THR A 180 -17.31 25.78 -18.09
C THR A 180 -16.97 27.21 -18.51
N SER A 181 -16.99 27.51 -19.82
CA SER A 181 -16.71 28.82 -20.37
C SER A 181 -17.99 29.59 -20.73
N LEU A 182 -19.16 28.97 -20.57
CA LEU A 182 -20.44 29.64 -20.77
C LEU A 182 -20.63 30.68 -19.66
N ILE A 183 -20.69 31.94 -20.05
CA ILE A 183 -20.99 33.05 -19.14
C ILE A 183 -22.51 33.11 -19.04
N THR A 184 -23.07 32.60 -17.94
CA THR A 184 -24.48 32.75 -17.59
C THR A 184 -24.66 34.00 -16.74
N ASP A 185 -25.74 34.76 -16.97
CA ASP A 185 -26.11 35.94 -16.16
C ASP A 185 -26.69 35.55 -14.78
N GLU A 186 -26.38 34.35 -14.27
CA GLU A 186 -26.89 33.86 -12.99
C GLU A 186 -26.36 34.71 -11.81
N ASP A 187 -27.23 34.95 -10.85
CA ASP A 187 -27.02 35.84 -9.71
C ASP A 187 -25.66 35.65 -9.04
N LYS A 188 -24.98 36.77 -8.74
CA LYS A 188 -23.64 36.86 -8.15
C LYS A 188 -23.58 36.40 -6.69
N GLU A 189 -24.43 35.47 -6.27
CA GLU A 189 -24.40 34.90 -4.94
C GLU A 189 -23.23 33.90 -4.83
N ARG A 190 -22.22 34.28 -4.04
CA ARG A 190 -21.11 33.37 -3.73
C ARG A 190 -21.63 32.28 -2.81
N LYS A 191 -21.49 31.03 -3.23
CA LYS A 191 -21.69 29.88 -2.33
C LYS A 191 -20.78 30.01 -1.10
N GLU A 192 -21.31 29.66 0.07
CA GLU A 192 -20.55 29.69 1.31
C GLU A 192 -19.29 28.81 1.24
N SER A 193 -18.27 29.17 2.01
CA SER A 193 -17.04 28.40 2.08
C SER A 193 -17.29 27.03 2.72
N ARG A 194 -16.83 25.97 2.07
CA ARG A 194 -16.91 24.61 2.60
C ARG A 194 -16.24 24.51 3.97
N GLU A 195 -16.94 23.93 4.93
CA GLU A 195 -16.41 23.76 6.30
C GLU A 195 -15.17 22.86 6.32
N MET A 196 -14.17 23.24 7.14
CA MET A 196 -12.92 22.47 7.30
C MET A 196 -13.16 21.04 7.84
N ILE A 197 -14.30 20.79 8.50
CA ILE A 197 -14.62 19.46 9.04
C ILE A 197 -14.82 18.42 7.94
N MET A 198 -15.31 18.83 6.77
CA MET A 198 -15.53 17.96 5.62
C MET A 198 -14.21 17.43 5.03
N LEU A 199 -13.11 18.13 5.29
CA LEU A 199 -11.75 17.71 4.91
C LEU A 199 -11.11 16.73 5.92
N LYS A 200 -11.77 16.43 7.06
CA LYS A 200 -11.25 15.45 8.02
C LYS A 200 -11.22 14.06 7.39
N GLY A 201 -10.13 13.35 7.62
CA GLY A 201 -9.87 12.04 6.98
C GLY A 201 -8.95 12.12 5.76
N GLN A 202 -8.73 13.31 5.19
CA GLN A 202 -7.87 13.53 4.02
C GLN A 202 -6.46 14.06 4.38
N SER A 203 -6.15 14.21 5.67
CA SER A 203 -4.88 14.78 6.13
C SER A 203 -3.67 13.95 5.69
N LYS A 204 -2.59 14.62 5.26
CA LYS A 204 -1.28 14.00 4.94
C LYS A 204 -0.78 13.08 6.06
N ARG A 205 -1.06 13.42 7.33
CA ARG A 205 -0.70 12.57 8.48
C ARG A 205 -1.35 11.20 8.39
N LEU A 206 -2.64 11.13 8.06
CA LEU A 206 -3.39 9.88 7.97
C LEU A 206 -2.95 9.04 6.77
N TRP A 207 -2.71 9.70 5.63
CA TRP A 207 -2.16 9.06 4.44
C TRP A 207 -0.78 8.44 4.70
N ASN A 208 0.10 9.15 5.41
CA ASN A 208 1.41 8.61 5.80
C ASN A 208 1.27 7.36 6.68
N GLU A 209 0.33 7.36 7.64
CA GLU A 209 0.05 6.18 8.46
C GLU A 209 -0.49 5.02 7.62
N LEU A 210 -1.42 5.28 6.70
CA LEU A 210 -1.94 4.28 5.77
C LEU A 210 -0.82 3.64 4.93
N TYR A 211 0.04 4.45 4.32
CA TYR A 211 1.14 3.92 3.51
C TYR A 211 2.15 3.11 4.33
N LYS A 212 2.41 3.48 5.60
CA LYS A 212 3.21 2.64 6.52
C LYS A 212 2.56 1.29 6.79
N VAL A 213 1.24 1.25 7.01
CA VAL A 213 0.50 0.01 7.23
C VAL A 213 0.53 -0.86 5.98
N ILE A 214 0.26 -0.26 4.82
CA ILE A 214 0.35 -0.95 3.52
C ILE A 214 1.75 -1.49 3.33
N ASP A 215 2.81 -0.75 3.67
CA ASP A 215 4.19 -1.21 3.49
C ASP A 215 4.61 -2.32 4.45
N SER A 216 4.16 -2.24 5.70
CA SER A 216 4.50 -3.21 6.73
C SER A 216 3.68 -4.51 6.68
N SER A 217 2.59 -4.53 5.92
CA SER A 217 1.70 -5.68 5.77
C SER A 217 2.10 -6.57 4.59
N ASP A 218 1.85 -7.87 4.74
CA ASP A 218 1.93 -8.87 3.68
C ASP A 218 0.57 -9.09 3.02
N VAL A 219 -0.49 -9.04 3.85
CA VAL A 219 -1.90 -9.13 3.45
C VAL A 219 -2.61 -7.86 3.91
N VAL A 220 -3.37 -7.25 3.02
CA VAL A 220 -4.17 -6.06 3.27
C VAL A 220 -5.64 -6.44 3.18
N ILE A 221 -6.37 -6.20 4.26
CA ILE A 221 -7.82 -6.36 4.34
C ILE A 221 -8.46 -4.99 4.25
N GLN A 222 -9.27 -4.77 3.22
CA GLN A 222 -10.09 -3.57 3.09
C GLN A 222 -11.48 -3.85 3.63
N VAL A 223 -11.80 -3.15 4.71
CA VAL A 223 -13.09 -3.26 5.40
C VAL A 223 -14.08 -2.30 4.77
N LEU A 224 -15.22 -2.84 4.36
CA LEU A 224 -16.34 -2.13 3.73
C LEU A 224 -17.57 -2.20 4.64
N ASP A 225 -18.45 -1.20 4.54
CA ASP A 225 -19.76 -1.22 5.24
C ASP A 225 -20.80 -1.92 4.34
N ALA A 226 -21.50 -2.93 4.85
CA ALA A 226 -22.45 -3.72 4.06
C ALA A 226 -23.67 -2.93 3.56
N ARG A 227 -23.95 -1.75 4.14
CA ARG A 227 -25.04 -0.86 3.72
C ARG A 227 -24.72 -0.14 2.41
N ASP A 228 -23.47 0.32 2.27
CA ASP A 228 -22.96 0.97 1.06
C ASP A 228 -21.49 0.58 0.84
N PRO A 229 -21.24 -0.63 0.28
CA PRO A 229 -19.89 -1.10 0.06
C PRO A 229 -19.18 -0.35 -1.06
N MET A 230 -19.91 0.20 -2.04
CA MET A 230 -19.32 0.97 -3.13
C MET A 230 -18.85 2.35 -2.68
N GLY A 231 -19.64 3.06 -1.85
CA GLY A 231 -19.25 4.36 -1.33
C GLY A 231 -18.15 4.31 -0.28
N THR A 232 -17.99 3.18 0.42
CA THR A 232 -16.89 2.94 1.38
C THR A 232 -15.66 2.24 0.78
N ARG A 233 -15.67 1.98 -0.53
CA ARG A 233 -14.57 1.38 -1.28
C ARG A 233 -13.61 2.44 -1.83
N SER A 234 -12.30 2.16 -1.80
CA SER A 234 -11.28 3.06 -2.32
C SER A 234 -10.54 2.46 -3.52
N LYS A 235 -11.07 2.70 -4.73
CA LYS A 235 -10.44 2.27 -5.99
C LYS A 235 -9.02 2.83 -6.15
N HIS A 236 -8.74 4.00 -5.58
CA HIS A 236 -7.40 4.59 -5.61
C HIS A 236 -6.35 3.69 -4.94
N ILE A 237 -6.65 3.21 -3.73
CA ILE A 237 -5.73 2.33 -2.99
C ILE A 237 -5.58 0.99 -3.70
N GLU A 238 -6.67 0.46 -4.25
CA GLU A 238 -6.67 -0.79 -5.02
C GLU A 238 -5.78 -0.69 -6.27
N ASN A 239 -5.92 0.41 -7.01
CA ASN A 239 -5.09 0.71 -8.18
C ASN A 239 -3.62 0.90 -7.80
N PHE A 240 -3.36 1.60 -6.69
CA PHE A 240 -2.01 1.76 -6.15
C PHE A 240 -1.40 0.41 -5.78
N MET A 241 -2.13 -0.45 -5.08
CA MET A 241 -1.68 -1.78 -4.70
C MET A 241 -1.38 -2.66 -5.92
N ARG A 242 -2.27 -2.65 -6.92
CA ARG A 242 -2.10 -3.43 -8.16
C ARG A 242 -0.87 -2.98 -8.97
N LYS A 243 -0.58 -1.68 -8.98
CA LYS A 243 0.56 -1.12 -9.73
C LYS A 243 1.89 -1.25 -8.97
N GLU A 244 1.94 -0.77 -7.74
CA GLU A 244 3.18 -0.62 -6.97
C GLU A 244 3.51 -1.85 -6.11
N LYS A 245 2.49 -2.58 -5.63
CA LYS A 245 2.65 -3.66 -4.65
C LYS A 245 1.89 -4.95 -5.03
N PRO A 246 2.07 -5.50 -6.26
CA PRO A 246 1.34 -6.68 -6.73
C PRO A 246 1.62 -7.96 -5.92
N HIS A 247 2.69 -7.98 -5.13
CA HIS A 247 3.07 -9.11 -4.27
C HIS A 247 2.25 -9.18 -2.98
N LYS A 248 1.48 -8.13 -2.68
CA LYS A 248 0.64 -8.04 -1.48
C LYS A 248 -0.77 -8.46 -1.82
N GLN A 249 -1.37 -9.22 -0.92
CA GLN A 249 -2.72 -9.77 -1.13
C GLN A 249 -3.76 -8.80 -0.64
N LEU A 250 -4.79 -8.53 -1.45
CA LEU A 250 -5.91 -7.66 -1.11
C LEU A 250 -7.17 -8.51 -0.94
N ILE A 251 -7.87 -8.33 0.18
CA ILE A 251 -9.10 -9.07 0.52
C ILE A 251 -10.15 -8.08 0.99
N PHE A 252 -11.39 -8.25 0.57
CA PHE A 252 -12.51 -7.45 1.05
C PHE A 252 -13.24 -8.12 2.20
N VAL A 253 -13.58 -7.32 3.21
CA VAL A 253 -14.41 -7.75 4.33
C VAL A 253 -15.60 -6.80 4.44
N LEU A 254 -16.78 -7.30 4.09
CA LEU A 254 -18.06 -6.63 4.31
C LEU A 254 -18.43 -6.77 5.77
N ASN A 255 -18.37 -5.67 6.52
CA ASN A 255 -18.74 -5.63 7.92
C ASN A 255 -20.13 -5.00 8.10
N LYS A 256 -20.73 -5.21 9.28
CA LYS A 256 -22.09 -4.76 9.64
C LYS A 256 -23.20 -5.48 8.86
N CYS A 257 -22.99 -6.77 8.55
CA CYS A 257 -23.98 -7.61 7.88
C CYS A 257 -25.28 -7.80 8.68
N ASP A 258 -25.27 -7.47 9.97
CA ASP A 258 -26.45 -7.44 10.85
C ASP A 258 -27.42 -6.28 10.54
N LEU A 259 -26.95 -5.20 9.91
CA LEU A 259 -27.78 -4.03 9.60
C LEU A 259 -28.55 -4.15 8.28
N VAL A 260 -28.27 -5.19 7.50
CA VAL A 260 -28.85 -5.41 6.18
C VAL A 260 -29.43 -6.82 6.09
N PRO A 261 -30.51 -7.04 5.33
CA PRO A 261 -31.05 -8.38 5.12
C PRO A 261 -30.03 -9.34 4.52
N THR A 262 -30.12 -10.63 4.86
CA THR A 262 -29.16 -11.66 4.43
C THR A 262 -29.04 -11.76 2.90
N TRP A 263 -30.14 -11.63 2.16
CA TRP A 263 -30.12 -11.67 0.69
C TRP A 263 -29.30 -10.52 0.07
N VAL A 264 -29.29 -9.34 0.71
CA VAL A 264 -28.47 -8.19 0.28
C VAL A 264 -26.99 -8.51 0.45
N THR A 265 -26.63 -9.07 1.61
CA THR A 265 -25.23 -9.45 1.89
C THR A 265 -24.72 -10.49 0.91
N GLN A 266 -25.54 -11.50 0.59
CA GLN A 266 -25.19 -12.53 -0.39
C GLN A 266 -24.96 -11.93 -1.77
N ARG A 267 -25.86 -11.06 -2.24
CA ARG A 267 -25.69 -10.36 -3.52
C ARG A 267 -24.41 -9.54 -3.57
N TRP A 268 -24.10 -8.78 -2.52
CA TRP A 268 -22.86 -8.01 -2.46
C TRP A 268 -21.62 -8.89 -2.47
N VAL A 269 -21.63 -10.01 -1.75
CA VAL A 269 -20.52 -10.98 -1.80
C VAL A 269 -20.35 -11.51 -3.22
N THR A 270 -21.42 -11.88 -3.92
CA THR A 270 -21.32 -12.37 -5.31
C THR A 270 -20.71 -11.33 -6.26
N ILE A 271 -21.17 -10.07 -6.17
CA ILE A 271 -20.68 -8.97 -7.03
C ILE A 271 -19.19 -8.71 -6.77
N LEU A 272 -18.79 -8.58 -5.50
CA LEU A 272 -17.42 -8.25 -5.13
C LEU A 272 -16.45 -9.42 -5.32
N SER A 273 -16.92 -10.65 -5.13
CA SER A 273 -16.12 -11.89 -5.29
C SER A 273 -15.67 -12.14 -6.73
N ALA A 274 -16.30 -11.49 -7.72
CA ALA A 274 -15.85 -11.50 -9.10
C ALA A 274 -14.53 -10.72 -9.28
N GLU A 275 -14.27 -9.72 -8.44
CA GLU A 275 -13.09 -8.85 -8.56
C GLU A 275 -12.00 -9.18 -7.53
N CYS A 276 -12.38 -9.44 -6.28
CA CYS A 276 -11.46 -9.71 -5.17
C CYS A 276 -12.12 -10.69 -4.19
N PRO A 277 -11.36 -11.59 -3.54
CA PRO A 277 -11.89 -12.46 -2.50
C PRO A 277 -12.60 -11.65 -1.41
N THR A 278 -13.90 -11.90 -1.22
CA THR A 278 -14.77 -11.11 -0.34
C THR A 278 -15.42 -11.98 0.72
N MET A 279 -15.48 -11.49 1.96
CA MET A 279 -16.16 -12.16 3.07
C MET A 279 -17.15 -11.25 3.77
N ALA A 280 -18.29 -11.82 4.15
CA ALA A 280 -19.23 -11.20 5.07
C ALA A 280 -18.79 -11.40 6.53
N PHE A 281 -18.98 -10.37 7.36
CA PHE A 281 -18.53 -10.33 8.74
C PHE A 281 -19.50 -9.53 9.62
N HIS A 282 -19.70 -10.02 10.85
CA HIS A 282 -20.35 -9.27 11.91
C HIS A 282 -19.40 -9.19 13.11
N ALA A 283 -18.94 -7.98 13.40
CA ALA A 283 -17.99 -7.73 14.47
C ALA A 283 -18.69 -7.60 15.83
N SER A 284 -18.75 -8.72 16.55
CA SER A 284 -19.13 -8.77 17.96
C SER A 284 -18.11 -9.58 18.77
N ILE A 285 -17.95 -9.30 20.07
CA ILE A 285 -17.07 -10.09 20.95
C ILE A 285 -17.78 -11.38 21.37
N THR A 286 -19.08 -11.30 21.62
CA THR A 286 -19.91 -12.39 22.14
C THR A 286 -20.44 -13.28 21.04
N ASN A 287 -21.07 -12.71 20.01
CA ASN A 287 -21.71 -13.45 18.91
C ASN A 287 -21.19 -13.00 17.53
N PRO A 288 -19.96 -13.36 17.14
CA PRO A 288 -19.41 -12.96 15.85
C PRO A 288 -19.84 -13.87 14.69
N PHE A 289 -20.07 -13.27 13.52
CA PHE A 289 -20.23 -13.98 12.25
C PHE A 289 -18.97 -13.83 11.39
N GLY A 290 -18.57 -14.88 10.66
CA GLY A 290 -17.41 -14.85 9.74
C GLY A 290 -16.03 -14.96 10.42
N LYS A 291 -15.94 -14.98 11.75
CA LYS A 291 -14.68 -15.10 12.51
C LYS A 291 -13.86 -16.33 12.14
N GLY A 292 -14.49 -17.50 12.08
CA GLY A 292 -13.82 -18.77 11.76
C GLY A 292 -13.25 -18.77 10.33
N ALA A 293 -14.04 -18.26 9.37
CA ALA A 293 -13.64 -18.17 7.96
C ALA A 293 -12.44 -17.24 7.79
N LEU A 294 -12.47 -16.04 8.39
CA LEU A 294 -11.36 -15.09 8.33
C LEU A 294 -10.09 -15.67 8.97
N ILE A 295 -10.20 -16.34 10.13
CA ILE A 295 -9.04 -17.01 10.76
C ILE A 295 -8.49 -18.11 9.86
N ASN A 296 -9.35 -18.88 9.18
CA ASN A 296 -8.91 -19.95 8.29
C ASN A 296 -8.09 -19.40 7.11
N ILE A 297 -8.57 -18.34 6.46
CA ILE A 297 -7.86 -17.68 5.36
C ILE A 297 -6.52 -17.09 5.84
N LEU A 298 -6.50 -16.41 6.98
CA LEU A 298 -5.24 -15.90 7.55
C LEU A 298 -4.25 -17.02 7.86
N ARG A 299 -4.74 -18.20 8.27
CA ARG A 299 -3.89 -19.39 8.47
C ARG A 299 -3.38 -19.97 7.15
N GLN A 300 -4.18 -19.94 6.08
CA GLN A 300 -3.74 -20.34 4.74
C GLN A 300 -2.60 -19.44 4.25
N PHE A 301 -2.73 -18.12 4.39
CA PHE A 301 -1.61 -17.20 4.13
C PHE A 301 -0.41 -17.48 5.05
N GLY A 302 -0.69 -17.80 6.31
CA GLY A 302 0.25 -18.39 7.28
C GLY A 302 1.11 -19.50 6.69
N LYS A 303 0.47 -20.50 6.09
CA LYS A 303 1.14 -21.64 5.46
C LYS A 303 1.86 -21.23 4.17
N LEU A 304 1.22 -20.40 3.34
CA LEU A 304 1.75 -19.96 2.06
C LEU A 304 3.08 -19.20 2.18
N HIS A 305 3.24 -18.37 3.22
CA HIS A 305 4.49 -17.67 3.53
C HIS A 305 5.34 -18.40 4.57
N GLU A 306 5.64 -19.68 4.34
CA GLU A 306 6.49 -20.51 5.23
C GLU A 306 7.90 -19.94 5.46
N ASP A 307 8.44 -19.29 4.44
CA ASP A 307 9.74 -18.62 4.48
C ASP A 307 9.80 -17.45 5.48
N LYS A 308 8.63 -16.84 5.78
CA LYS A 308 8.53 -15.77 6.76
C LYS A 308 8.21 -16.31 8.15
N LYS A 309 9.01 -15.85 9.12
CA LYS A 309 8.81 -16.16 10.55
C LYS A 309 7.45 -15.70 11.08
N GLN A 310 6.94 -14.60 10.54
CA GLN A 310 5.66 -14.01 10.91
C GLN A 310 5.04 -13.30 9.71
N ILE A 311 3.72 -13.16 9.72
CA ILE A 311 2.93 -12.47 8.71
C ILE A 311 2.22 -11.30 9.37
N SER A 312 2.23 -10.17 8.69
CA SER A 312 1.53 -8.95 9.11
C SER A 312 0.29 -8.73 8.23
N VAL A 313 -0.86 -8.52 8.86
CA VAL A 313 -2.16 -8.28 8.20
C VAL A 313 -2.61 -6.86 8.52
N GLY A 314 -2.70 -6.00 7.51
CA GLY A 314 -3.14 -4.62 7.68
C GLY A 314 -4.65 -4.46 7.43
N PHE A 315 -5.35 -3.75 8.31
CA PHE A 315 -6.75 -3.38 8.11
C PHE A 315 -6.86 -1.94 7.62
N ILE A 316 -7.43 -1.75 6.43
CA ILE A 316 -7.66 -0.43 5.80
C ILE A 316 -9.15 -0.22 5.53
N GLY A 317 -9.56 1.02 5.27
CA GLY A 317 -10.95 1.37 4.94
C GLY A 317 -11.41 2.68 5.60
N TYR A 318 -12.62 3.11 5.25
CA TYR A 318 -13.21 4.36 5.72
C TYR A 318 -13.32 4.44 7.26
N PRO A 319 -13.41 5.63 7.85
CA PRO A 319 -13.80 5.78 9.26
C PRO A 319 -15.11 5.02 9.56
N ASN A 320 -15.28 4.55 10.80
CA ASN A 320 -16.53 3.92 11.28
C ASN A 320 -17.02 2.64 10.57
N VAL A 321 -16.27 2.09 9.61
CA VAL A 321 -16.60 0.77 9.00
C VAL A 321 -16.42 -0.41 9.96
N GLY A 322 -15.69 -0.23 11.07
CA GLY A 322 -15.51 -1.24 12.12
C GLY A 322 -14.19 -2.02 12.12
N LYS A 323 -13.10 -1.46 11.55
CA LYS A 323 -11.75 -2.07 11.55
C LYS A 323 -11.30 -2.55 12.92
N SER A 324 -11.28 -1.65 13.91
CA SER A 324 -10.88 -1.95 15.29
C SER A 324 -11.83 -2.94 15.98
N SER A 325 -13.12 -2.94 15.63
CA SER A 325 -14.10 -3.91 16.13
C SER A 325 -13.81 -5.32 15.62
N ILE A 326 -13.48 -5.48 14.33
CA ILE A 326 -13.09 -6.78 13.75
C ILE A 326 -11.85 -7.35 14.46
N ILE A 327 -10.86 -6.49 14.75
CA ILE A 327 -9.67 -6.90 15.48
C ILE A 327 -10.01 -7.38 16.91
N ASN A 328 -10.89 -6.65 17.62
CA ASN A 328 -11.36 -7.06 18.94
C ASN A 328 -12.10 -8.41 18.91
N THR A 329 -12.94 -8.63 17.89
CA THR A 329 -13.65 -9.90 17.65
C THR A 329 -12.68 -11.06 17.40
N LEU A 330 -11.66 -10.85 16.56
CA LEU A 330 -10.62 -11.84 16.29
C LEU A 330 -9.83 -12.19 17.56
N ARG A 331 -9.57 -11.20 18.41
CA ARG A 331 -8.91 -11.38 19.72
C ARG A 331 -9.83 -11.92 20.81
N SER A 332 -11.15 -11.92 20.60
CA SER A 332 -12.17 -12.25 21.61
C SER A 332 -12.06 -11.39 22.89
N LYS A 333 -11.47 -10.20 22.79
CA LYS A 333 -11.29 -9.27 23.91
C LYS A 333 -11.11 -7.84 23.40
N LYS A 334 -11.41 -6.85 24.24
CA LYS A 334 -11.23 -5.43 23.91
C LYS A 334 -9.74 -5.06 23.96
N VAL A 335 -9.11 -4.93 22.80
CA VAL A 335 -7.69 -4.51 22.64
C VAL A 335 -7.62 -3.10 22.07
N CYS A 336 -8.37 -2.84 20.99
CA CYS A 336 -8.49 -1.54 20.37
C CYS A 336 -9.61 -0.74 21.04
N LYS A 337 -9.40 0.58 21.18
CA LYS A 337 -10.48 1.52 21.52
C LYS A 337 -11.48 1.59 20.36
N VAL A 338 -12.76 1.58 20.70
CA VAL A 338 -13.87 1.65 19.75
C VAL A 338 -14.89 2.65 20.28
N ALA A 339 -15.42 3.48 19.38
CA ALA A 339 -16.45 4.47 19.65
C ALA A 339 -17.33 4.61 18.41
N PRO A 340 -18.60 5.04 18.55
CA PRO A 340 -19.47 5.35 17.41
C PRO A 340 -19.01 6.62 16.65
N ILE A 341 -18.07 7.37 17.24
CA ILE A 341 -17.56 8.63 16.71
C ILE A 341 -16.36 8.37 15.78
N ALA A 342 -16.33 9.02 14.62
CA ALA A 342 -15.21 8.93 13.69
C ALA A 342 -13.90 9.43 14.30
N GLY A 343 -12.77 8.82 13.90
CA GLY A 343 -11.43 9.26 14.29
C GLY A 343 -10.98 8.86 15.69
N GLU A 344 -11.56 7.80 16.26
CA GLU A 344 -11.10 7.20 17.53
C GLU A 344 -9.66 6.65 17.40
N THR A 345 -9.41 5.87 16.35
CA THR A 345 -8.06 5.38 16.02
C THR A 345 -7.28 6.47 15.29
N LYS A 346 -6.24 7.01 15.94
CA LYS A 346 -5.42 8.13 15.41
C LYS A 346 -4.04 7.72 14.89
N VAL A 347 -3.53 6.58 15.34
CA VAL A 347 -2.18 6.08 15.07
C VAL A 347 -2.27 4.57 14.88
N TRP A 348 -1.46 4.02 13.98
CA TRP A 348 -1.39 2.58 13.78
C TRP A 348 -0.85 1.83 15.00
N GLN A 349 -1.25 0.56 15.16
CA GLN A 349 -0.81 -0.28 16.28
C GLN A 349 -0.71 -1.75 15.85
N TYR A 350 0.30 -2.45 16.40
CA TYR A 350 0.50 -3.89 16.19
C TYR A 350 -0.19 -4.72 17.27
N ILE A 351 -0.93 -5.73 16.85
CA ILE A 351 -1.70 -6.62 17.72
C ILE A 351 -1.41 -8.07 17.35
N THR A 352 -0.93 -8.86 18.30
CA THR A 352 -0.61 -10.28 18.09
C THR A 352 -1.86 -11.15 18.11
N LEU A 353 -2.28 -11.73 16.99
CA LEU A 353 -3.40 -12.70 17.01
C LEU A 353 -2.92 -14.09 17.45
N MET A 354 -1.90 -14.59 16.76
CA MET A 354 -1.22 -15.87 17.04
C MET A 354 0.29 -15.62 17.07
N ARG A 355 1.10 -16.62 17.47
CA ARG A 355 2.58 -16.49 17.48
C ARG A 355 3.16 -16.06 16.13
N ARG A 356 2.47 -16.38 15.04
CA ARG A 356 2.91 -16.16 13.66
C ARG A 356 2.15 -15.05 12.92
N ILE A 357 1.01 -14.57 13.44
CA ILE A 357 0.13 -13.63 12.75
C ILE A 357 -0.03 -12.36 13.58
N TYR A 358 0.40 -11.24 13.00
CA TYR A 358 0.23 -9.89 13.54
C TYR A 358 -0.85 -9.16 12.76
N LEU A 359 -1.71 -8.44 13.47
CA LEU A 359 -2.72 -7.56 12.92
C LEU A 359 -2.24 -6.12 13.10
N ILE A 360 -2.51 -5.27 12.12
CA ILE A 360 -2.19 -3.85 12.14
C ILE A 360 -3.49 -3.07 11.98
N ASP A 361 -3.84 -2.30 13.01
CA ASP A 361 -4.98 -1.38 12.96
C ASP A 361 -4.53 -0.06 12.35
N CYS A 362 -5.30 0.49 11.40
CA CYS A 362 -5.00 1.75 10.71
C CYS A 362 -6.10 2.79 11.04
N PRO A 363 -5.76 4.08 11.19
CA PRO A 363 -6.78 5.11 11.17
C PRO A 363 -7.63 5.06 9.89
N GLY A 364 -8.89 5.50 9.98
CA GLY A 364 -9.75 5.63 8.79
C GLY A 364 -9.25 6.75 7.88
N VAL A 365 -9.19 6.47 6.58
CA VAL A 365 -8.80 7.43 5.54
C VAL A 365 -9.95 7.64 4.58
N VAL A 366 -10.12 8.88 4.13
CA VAL A 366 -11.11 9.26 3.12
C VAL A 366 -10.36 9.74 1.90
N TYR A 367 -10.76 9.24 0.73
CA TYR A 367 -10.19 9.69 -0.53
C TYR A 367 -10.98 10.89 -1.07
N PRO A 368 -10.31 11.93 -1.58
CA PRO A 368 -11.00 13.02 -2.28
C PRO A 368 -11.46 12.51 -3.65
N SER A 369 -12.61 11.84 -3.68
CA SER A 369 -13.19 11.26 -4.91
C SER A 369 -14.09 12.24 -5.68
N GLY A 370 -14.27 13.45 -5.16
CA GLY A 370 -15.31 14.39 -5.64
C GLY A 370 -16.66 14.21 -4.96
N ASP A 371 -16.74 13.40 -3.89
CA ASP A 371 -17.95 13.18 -3.09
C ASP A 371 -18.54 14.52 -2.59
N THR A 372 -19.87 14.60 -2.66
CA THR A 372 -20.65 15.70 -2.09
C THR A 372 -20.56 15.71 -0.55
N ASP A 373 -20.80 16.85 0.09
CA ASP A 373 -20.77 16.94 1.56
C ASP A 373 -21.80 16.02 2.21
N THR A 374 -22.97 15.85 1.58
CA THR A 374 -24.02 14.93 2.03
C THR A 374 -23.54 13.48 2.03
N GLU A 375 -22.86 13.04 0.97
CA GLU A 375 -22.29 11.69 0.90
C GLU A 375 -21.24 11.43 1.98
N ILE A 376 -20.36 12.41 2.26
CA ILE A 376 -19.33 12.29 3.29
C ILE A 376 -19.98 12.14 4.68
N VAL A 377 -21.04 12.89 4.94
CA VAL A 377 -21.81 12.82 6.18
C VAL A 377 -22.52 11.46 6.31
N LEU A 378 -23.21 10.99 5.26
CA LEU A 378 -23.92 9.71 5.26
C LEU A 378 -22.99 8.51 5.44
N LYS A 379 -21.75 8.60 4.94
CA LYS A 379 -20.70 7.57 5.15
C LYS A 379 -20.15 7.55 6.59
N GLY A 380 -20.57 8.48 7.46
CA GLY A 380 -20.20 8.53 8.87
C GLY A 380 -18.75 8.97 9.11
N VAL A 381 -18.20 9.81 8.24
CA VAL A 381 -16.83 10.35 8.33
C VAL A 381 -16.76 11.51 9.34
N VAL A 382 -17.79 12.34 9.36
CA VAL A 382 -17.85 13.61 10.10
C VAL A 382 -18.50 13.41 11.46
N ARG A 383 -18.10 14.24 12.43
CA ARG A 383 -18.73 14.28 13.76
C ARG A 383 -19.80 15.36 13.77
N PHE A 384 -21.07 14.98 13.96
CA PHE A 384 -22.20 15.92 13.97
C PHE A 384 -22.12 17.01 15.05
N HIS A 385 -21.51 16.71 16.20
CA HIS A 385 -21.53 17.61 17.35
C HIS A 385 -20.72 18.91 17.19
N PHE A 386 -19.93 19.04 16.12
CA PHE A 386 -19.11 20.24 15.89
C PHE A 386 -19.90 21.39 15.24
N SER A 387 -21.01 21.08 14.56
CA SER A 387 -21.81 22.10 13.86
C SER A 387 -22.67 22.96 14.80
N PHE A 388 -22.88 22.53 16.05
CA PHE A 388 -23.72 23.26 17.03
C PHE A 388 -22.96 24.25 17.92
N LEU A 389 -21.61 24.18 17.95
CA LEU A 389 -20.77 24.97 18.86
C LEU A 389 -20.09 26.18 18.18
N MET A 390 -20.47 26.47 16.93
CA MET A 390 -19.98 27.59 16.13
C MET A 390 -21.13 28.42 15.51
N LEU A 391 -22.28 28.46 16.19
CA LEU A 391 -23.25 29.53 15.98
C LEU A 391 -23.04 30.55 17.13
N PRO A 392 -22.77 31.83 16.83
CA PRO A 392 -22.57 32.87 17.84
C PRO A 392 -23.81 33.09 18.72
#